data_AF-A0A136L974-F1
#
_entry.id   AF-A0A136L974-F1
#
_cell.length_a   1.000
_cell.length_b   1.000
_cell.length_c   1.000
_cell.angle_alpha   90.00
_cell.angle_beta   90.00
_cell.angle_gamma   90.00
#
_symmetry.space_group_name_H-M   'P 1'
#
loop_
_entity.id
_entity.type
_entity.pdbx_description
1 polymer ?
#
loop_
_entity_poly.entity_id
_entity_poly.type
_entity_poly.pdbx_seq_one_letter_code
_entity_poly.pdbx_strand_id
1 'polypeptide(L)'
;MDCKPFSLAEAVDELDRRAPDAPLLALGQTVLWDEPMKAGLALELARRGSPRKLIAGVHDTDYLSKHPSPDQSGKRFVALPHNDTTTRSLWSAAGEFSALFGSETVVSRHELTLHGANLDRVARRHPGLLDEATEAFGWRGLVSLDPVPPVVCELELEPILPELLAALKWAGDRTVQCVEPPERIEAGHKFDELMSIVQTTAASDVRTLADLYAELLPSLYSFASGAHTEIEVTRTSDLLQFNTHTCGRPRFEVLGAFLDPERSALAARRTTARSKAQKSTRSTVSGRGRSRSTF
;
A
#
# COMPACT_ATOMS: atom_id res chain seq x y z
N MET A 1 -19.17 -5.02 -18.59
CA MET A 1 -19.93 -4.93 -17.32
C MET A 1 -19.95 -3.46 -16.97
N ASP A 2 -21.10 -2.80 -17.10
CA ASP A 2 -21.27 -1.43 -16.62
C ASP A 2 -21.32 -1.46 -15.09
N CYS A 3 -20.15 -1.33 -14.46
CA CYS A 3 -20.08 -1.13 -13.02
C CYS A 3 -20.54 0.31 -12.77
N LYS A 4 -21.83 0.48 -12.47
CA LYS A 4 -22.35 1.79 -12.11
C LYS A 4 -21.69 2.18 -10.78
N PRO A 5 -20.95 3.31 -10.70
CA PRO A 5 -20.33 3.70 -9.46
C PRO A 5 -21.42 3.98 -8.41
N PHE A 6 -21.29 3.38 -7.24
CA PHE A 6 -22.13 3.69 -6.08
C PHE A 6 -21.68 5.03 -5.51
N SER A 7 -22.63 5.88 -5.15
CA SER A 7 -22.35 6.97 -4.22
C SER A 7 -21.98 6.39 -2.85
N LEU A 8 -21.23 7.16 -2.06
CA LEU A 8 -20.89 6.77 -0.69
C LEU A 8 -22.15 6.49 0.16
N ALA A 9 -23.20 7.28 -0.07
CA ALA A 9 -24.50 7.10 0.55
C ALA A 9 -25.13 5.73 0.25
N GLU A 10 -25.19 5.34 -1.02
CA GLU A 10 -25.74 4.04 -1.44
C GLU A 10 -24.89 2.88 -0.92
N ALA A 11 -23.56 3.06 -0.83
CA ALA A 11 -22.68 2.05 -0.24
C ALA A 11 -22.98 1.82 1.25
N VAL A 12 -23.20 2.89 2.02
CA VAL A 12 -23.59 2.79 3.44
C VAL A 12 -24.97 2.12 3.58
N ASP A 13 -25.96 2.50 2.75
CA ASP A 13 -27.30 1.88 2.77
C ASP A 13 -27.23 0.36 2.56
N GLU A 14 -26.38 -0.09 1.63
CA GLU A 14 -26.20 -1.51 1.36
C GLU A 14 -25.46 -2.24 2.50
N LEU A 15 -24.51 -1.58 3.16
CA LEU A 15 -23.83 -2.11 4.35
C LEU A 15 -24.80 -2.25 5.53
N ASP A 16 -25.68 -1.28 5.73
CA ASP A 16 -26.70 -1.33 6.78
C ASP A 16 -27.70 -2.46 6.53
N ARG A 17 -28.05 -2.72 5.27
CA ARG A 17 -28.92 -3.84 4.90
C ARG A 17 -28.28 -5.22 5.08
N ARG A 18 -27.00 -5.37 4.75
CA ARG A 18 -26.31 -6.68 4.75
C ARG A 18 -25.67 -7.05 6.08
N ALA A 19 -25.19 -6.06 6.82
CA ALA A 19 -24.39 -6.25 8.02
C ALA A 19 -24.59 -5.06 8.98
N PRO A 20 -25.79 -4.89 9.55
CA PRO A 20 -26.18 -3.70 10.31
C PRO A 20 -25.25 -3.38 11.50
N ASP A 21 -24.78 -4.42 12.20
CA ASP A 21 -23.99 -4.26 13.43
C ASP A 21 -22.47 -4.42 13.20
N ALA A 22 -22.03 -4.64 11.97
CA ALA A 22 -20.62 -4.93 11.70
C ALA A 22 -19.77 -3.64 11.76
N PRO A 23 -18.67 -3.58 12.53
CA PRO A 23 -17.73 -2.46 12.41
C PRO A 23 -17.10 -2.45 11.01
N LEU A 24 -16.72 -1.26 10.54
CA LEU A 24 -15.93 -1.12 9.32
C LEU A 24 -14.46 -1.15 9.70
N LEU A 25 -13.69 -1.99 9.03
CA LEU A 25 -12.26 -2.12 9.26
C LEU A 25 -11.52 -1.68 8.00
N ALA A 26 -10.65 -0.69 8.13
CA ALA A 26 -9.65 -0.33 7.14
C ALA A 26 -8.27 -0.73 7.67
N LEU A 27 -7.45 -1.38 6.83
CA LEU A 27 -6.08 -1.75 7.17
C LEU A 27 -5.15 -1.07 6.17
N GLY A 28 -4.63 0.09 6.57
CA GLY A 28 -3.85 0.98 5.72
C GLY A 28 -2.38 0.59 5.63
N GLN A 29 -1.92 0.38 4.40
CA GLN A 29 -0.51 0.26 4.01
C GLN A 29 0.11 1.64 3.72
N THR A 30 -0.72 2.64 3.44
CA THR A 30 -0.34 3.95 2.90
C THR A 30 -0.89 5.09 3.78
N VAL A 31 -0.52 5.07 5.06
CA VAL A 31 -1.08 5.97 6.09
C VAL A 31 -0.95 7.46 5.73
N LEU A 32 0.09 7.84 4.99
CA LEU A 32 0.34 9.21 4.55
C LEU A 32 -0.27 9.55 3.17
N TRP A 33 -1.02 8.63 2.55
CA TRP A 33 -1.60 8.84 1.22
C TRP A 33 -3.09 8.45 1.12
N ASP A 34 -3.44 7.17 0.97
CA ASP A 34 -4.83 6.76 0.68
C ASP A 34 -5.69 6.56 1.94
N GLU A 35 -5.05 6.31 3.09
CA GLU A 35 -5.75 6.03 4.33
C GLU A 35 -6.61 7.22 4.81
N PRO A 36 -6.12 8.47 4.79
CA PRO A 36 -6.90 9.63 5.21
C PRO A 36 -8.16 9.86 4.36
N MET A 37 -8.19 9.39 3.11
CA MET A 37 -9.37 9.53 2.23
C MET A 37 -10.60 8.77 2.76
N LYS A 38 -10.39 7.77 3.64
CA LYS A 38 -11.47 7.00 4.28
C LYS A 38 -12.21 7.82 5.33
N ALA A 39 -11.72 9.00 5.72
CA ALA A 39 -12.43 9.93 6.58
C ALA A 39 -13.80 10.35 6.01
N GLY A 40 -13.96 10.36 4.67
CA GLY A 40 -15.25 10.60 4.04
C GLY A 40 -16.34 9.60 4.47
N LEU A 41 -15.97 8.34 4.69
CA LEU A 41 -16.88 7.30 5.19
C LEU A 41 -17.29 7.57 6.64
N ALA A 42 -16.37 7.98 7.49
CA ALA A 42 -16.69 8.36 8.87
C ALA A 42 -17.62 9.58 8.93
N LEU A 43 -17.40 10.59 8.08
CA LEU A 43 -18.31 11.74 7.98
C LEU A 43 -19.71 11.32 7.54
N GLU A 44 -19.82 10.42 6.56
CA GLU A 44 -21.13 9.95 6.09
C GLU A 44 -21.86 9.13 7.16
N LEU A 45 -21.16 8.29 7.92
CA LEU A 45 -21.72 7.57 9.07
C LEU A 45 -22.22 8.53 10.14
N ALA A 46 -21.42 9.55 10.49
CA ALA A 46 -21.78 10.56 11.47
C ALA A 46 -23.01 11.38 11.03
N ARG A 47 -23.05 11.80 9.76
CA ARG A 47 -24.18 12.55 9.18
C ARG A 47 -25.52 11.80 9.28
N ARG A 48 -25.47 10.47 9.29
CA ARG A 48 -26.63 9.58 9.41
C ARG A 48 -26.98 9.22 10.85
N GLY A 49 -26.15 9.61 11.82
CA GLY A 49 -26.28 9.14 13.20
C GLY A 49 -26.07 7.63 13.33
N SER A 50 -25.26 7.03 12.45
CA SER A 50 -24.98 5.60 12.49
C SER A 50 -24.19 5.26 13.75
N PRO A 51 -24.56 4.22 14.52
CA PRO A 51 -23.77 3.75 15.67
C PRO A 51 -22.56 2.92 15.24
N ARG A 52 -22.34 2.74 13.94
CA ARG A 52 -21.29 1.89 13.40
C ARG A 52 -19.91 2.50 13.65
N LYS A 53 -19.01 1.69 14.19
CA LYS A 53 -17.60 2.08 14.36
C LYS A 53 -16.83 1.98 13.06
N LEU A 54 -15.99 2.98 12.80
CA LEU A 54 -14.89 2.88 11.84
C LEU A 54 -13.59 2.60 12.61
N ILE A 55 -12.98 1.47 12.32
CA ILE A 55 -11.70 1.03 12.87
C ILE A 55 -10.64 1.27 11.79
N ALA A 56 -9.72 2.20 12.04
CA ALA A 56 -8.58 2.50 11.17
C ALA A 56 -7.34 1.78 11.71
N GLY A 57 -6.85 0.80 10.98
CA GLY A 57 -5.73 -0.03 11.37
C GLY A 57 -4.47 0.26 10.57
N VAL A 58 -3.32 0.31 11.24
CA VAL A 58 -2.02 0.28 10.57
C VAL A 58 -1.71 -1.16 10.14
N HIS A 59 -1.40 -1.37 8.87
CA HIS A 59 -0.94 -2.66 8.36
C HIS A 59 0.56 -2.87 8.67
N ASP A 60 0.85 -3.06 9.96
CA ASP A 60 2.21 -3.10 10.49
C ASP A 60 2.91 -4.46 10.45
N THR A 61 2.22 -5.51 9.98
CA THR A 61 2.78 -6.85 9.77
C THR A 61 3.35 -7.06 8.36
N ASP A 62 3.31 -6.01 7.53
CA ASP A 62 3.94 -5.99 6.22
C ASP A 62 5.37 -5.43 6.29
N TYR A 63 6.07 -5.43 5.15
CA TYR A 63 7.46 -5.01 5.00
C TYR A 63 7.58 -3.77 4.10
N LEU A 64 8.66 -3.02 4.24
CA LEU A 64 9.07 -2.10 3.18
C LEU A 64 9.46 -2.87 1.90
N SER A 65 9.38 -2.18 0.75
CA SER A 65 9.95 -2.71 -0.49
C SER A 65 11.39 -3.18 -0.29
N LYS A 66 11.80 -4.18 -1.08
CA LYS A 66 13.19 -4.59 -1.23
C LYS A 66 13.75 -4.04 -2.53
N HIS A 67 14.95 -3.47 -2.49
CA HIS A 67 15.72 -3.22 -3.70
C HIS A 67 16.83 -4.28 -3.85
N PRO A 68 16.98 -4.93 -5.01
CA PRO A 68 17.96 -6.01 -5.18
C PRO A 68 19.42 -5.53 -5.20
N SER A 69 19.66 -4.23 -5.34
CA SER A 69 21.01 -3.66 -5.34
C SER A 69 21.28 -2.98 -4.01
N PRO A 70 22.27 -3.45 -3.21
CA PRO A 70 22.74 -2.70 -2.07
C PRO A 70 23.32 -1.37 -2.56
N ASP A 71 22.84 -0.27 -2.00
CA ASP A 71 23.40 1.04 -2.29
C ASP A 71 24.79 1.16 -1.65
N GLN A 72 25.76 1.69 -2.39
CA GLN A 72 27.10 1.99 -1.87
C GLN A 72 27.12 3.27 -1.03
N SER A 73 26.01 4.00 -0.96
CA SER A 73 25.86 5.26 -0.22
C SER A 73 25.88 5.12 1.32
N GLY A 74 25.77 3.89 1.83
CA GLY A 74 25.68 3.64 3.28
C GLY A 74 24.32 3.98 3.89
N LYS A 75 23.32 4.37 3.08
CA LYS A 75 21.94 4.55 3.54
C LYS A 75 21.24 3.21 3.75
N ARG A 76 20.37 3.14 4.76
CA ARG A 76 19.49 1.97 5.03
C ARG A 76 18.14 2.06 4.34
N PHE A 77 17.65 3.27 4.09
CA PHE A 77 16.35 3.54 3.48
C PHE A 77 16.49 4.57 2.37
N VAL A 78 15.63 4.46 1.36
CA VAL A 78 15.55 5.43 0.26
C VAL A 78 14.15 5.41 -0.35
N ALA A 79 13.63 6.59 -0.73
CA ALA A 79 12.42 6.67 -1.54
C ALA A 79 12.76 6.57 -3.03
N LEU A 80 12.23 5.56 -3.71
CA LEU A 80 12.50 5.30 -5.14
C LEU A 80 11.21 5.39 -5.97
N PRO A 81 11.32 5.86 -7.23
CA PRO A 81 10.23 5.76 -8.18
C PRO A 81 10.01 4.30 -8.64
N HIS A 82 8.81 4.00 -9.13
CA HIS A 82 8.52 2.74 -9.83
C HIS A 82 8.65 2.95 -11.35
N ASN A 83 9.33 2.04 -12.06
CA ASN A 83 9.48 2.07 -13.51
C ASN A 83 9.50 0.64 -14.11
N ASP A 84 9.41 0.48 -15.43
CA ASP A 84 9.40 -0.83 -16.09
C ASP A 84 10.83 -1.34 -16.46
N THR A 85 11.85 -0.82 -15.78
CA THR A 85 13.27 -1.15 -15.98
C THR A 85 13.94 -1.53 -14.66
N THR A 86 14.56 -0.56 -13.98
CA THR A 86 15.44 -0.76 -12.83
C THR A 86 14.69 -1.03 -11.53
N THR A 87 13.51 -0.45 -11.35
CA THR A 87 12.68 -0.63 -10.15
C THR A 87 11.42 -1.47 -10.43
N ARG A 88 11.40 -2.25 -11.52
CA ARG A 88 10.22 -3.03 -11.94
C ARG A 88 9.65 -3.96 -10.86
N SER A 89 10.51 -4.51 -10.01
CA SER A 89 10.10 -5.41 -8.91
C SER A 89 9.79 -4.67 -7.61
N LEU A 90 9.85 -3.34 -7.60
CA LEU A 90 9.52 -2.53 -6.45
C LEU A 90 8.01 -2.63 -6.22
N TRP A 91 7.64 -2.95 -4.98
CA TRP A 91 6.29 -2.91 -4.48
C TRP A 91 6.39 -2.51 -3.01
N SER A 92 5.89 -1.33 -2.65
CA SER A 92 6.06 -0.73 -1.32
C SER A 92 4.79 -0.93 -0.53
N ALA A 93 4.83 -1.69 0.57
CA ALA A 93 3.63 -1.97 1.33
C ALA A 93 3.45 -1.07 2.57
N ALA A 94 4.44 -0.24 2.94
CA ALA A 94 4.36 0.54 4.19
C ALA A 94 5.14 1.85 4.17
N GLY A 95 5.01 2.59 3.07
CA GLY A 95 5.75 3.83 2.87
C GLY A 95 5.53 4.37 1.46
N GLU A 96 4.30 4.30 0.97
CA GLU A 96 3.95 4.87 -0.31
C GLU A 96 3.63 6.36 -0.19
N PHE A 97 4.06 7.09 -1.19
CA PHE A 97 3.84 8.52 -1.33
C PHE A 97 3.40 8.81 -2.75
N SER A 98 2.39 9.66 -2.86
CA SER A 98 1.93 10.13 -4.17
C SER A 98 1.66 11.62 -4.13
N ALA A 99 2.07 12.30 -5.20
CA ALA A 99 1.64 13.64 -5.51
C ALA A 99 0.17 13.64 -5.98
N LEU A 100 -0.44 14.81 -6.07
CA LEU A 100 -1.75 14.97 -6.69
C LEU A 100 -1.75 14.39 -8.11
N PHE A 101 -2.72 13.50 -8.39
CA PHE A 101 -2.83 12.70 -9.62
C PHE A 101 -1.72 11.68 -9.86
N GLY A 102 -0.81 11.48 -8.91
CA GLY A 102 0.21 10.45 -8.99
C GLY A 102 -0.40 9.05 -8.87
N SER A 103 0.25 8.07 -9.50
CA SER A 103 -0.19 6.68 -9.51
C SER A 103 1.03 5.75 -9.56
N GLU A 104 0.92 4.56 -8.97
CA GLU A 104 1.88 3.46 -9.14
C GLU A 104 1.89 2.90 -10.58
N THR A 105 0.97 3.35 -11.45
CA THR A 105 0.86 2.84 -12.83
C THR A 105 2.03 3.32 -13.68
N VAL A 106 2.89 2.37 -14.07
CA VAL A 106 3.98 2.58 -15.04
C VAL A 106 3.48 2.56 -16.48
N VAL A 107 4.14 3.31 -17.36
CA VAL A 107 4.04 3.09 -18.81
C VAL A 107 5.00 1.96 -19.17
N SER A 108 4.49 0.84 -19.68
CA SER A 108 5.35 -0.31 -19.95
C SER A 108 6.20 -0.12 -21.21
N ARG A 109 7.38 -0.76 -21.24
CA ARG A 109 8.22 -0.87 -22.45
C ARG A 109 7.48 -1.55 -23.59
N HIS A 110 6.55 -2.45 -23.26
CA HIS A 110 5.70 -3.10 -24.25
C HIS A 110 4.80 -2.09 -24.95
N GLU A 111 4.10 -1.22 -24.21
CA GLU A 111 3.25 -0.16 -24.77
C GLU A 111 4.05 0.83 -25.61
N LEU A 112 5.21 1.28 -25.12
CA LEU A 112 6.08 2.16 -25.90
C LEU A 112 6.49 1.53 -27.23
N THR A 113 6.84 0.24 -27.22
CA THR A 113 7.20 -0.52 -28.43
C THR A 113 6.01 -0.66 -29.38
N LEU A 114 4.81 -0.97 -28.86
CA LEU A 114 3.57 -1.06 -29.63
C LEU A 114 3.25 0.26 -30.34
N HIS A 115 3.58 1.39 -29.72
CA HIS A 115 3.39 2.73 -30.28
C HIS A 115 4.62 3.26 -31.08
N GLY A 116 5.55 2.38 -31.45
CA GLY A 116 6.63 2.69 -32.41
C GLY A 116 7.93 3.22 -31.80
N ALA A 117 8.09 3.19 -30.48
CA ALA A 117 9.35 3.58 -29.85
C ALA A 117 10.46 2.55 -30.11
N ASN A 118 11.65 3.02 -30.50
CA ASN A 118 12.84 2.17 -30.64
C ASN A 118 13.67 2.23 -29.35
N LEU A 119 13.35 1.35 -28.40
CA LEU A 119 13.92 1.38 -27.04
C LEU A 119 15.44 1.13 -27.02
N ASP A 120 15.95 0.22 -27.86
CA ASP A 120 17.40 -0.07 -27.93
C ASP A 120 18.22 1.15 -28.39
N ARG A 121 17.66 1.97 -29.28
CA ARG A 121 18.29 3.21 -29.72
C ARG A 121 18.23 4.27 -28.62
N VAL A 122 17.11 4.37 -27.91
CA VAL A 122 16.92 5.32 -26.80
C VAL A 122 17.90 5.00 -25.67
N ALA A 123 17.92 3.74 -25.20
CA ALA A 123 18.82 3.30 -24.12
C ALA A 123 20.30 3.55 -24.42
N ARG A 124 20.74 3.32 -25.68
CA ARG A 124 22.13 3.54 -26.08
C ARG A 124 22.52 5.01 -26.18
N ARG A 125 21.61 5.88 -26.62
CA ARG A 125 21.89 7.32 -26.78
C ARG A 125 21.72 8.10 -25.47
N HIS A 126 20.80 7.67 -24.63
CA HIS A 126 20.43 8.34 -23.39
C HIS A 126 20.26 7.29 -22.28
N PRO A 127 21.36 6.87 -21.63
CA PRO A 127 21.29 6.02 -20.45
C PRO A 127 20.39 6.65 -19.38
N GLY A 128 19.49 5.86 -18.78
CA GLY A 128 18.53 6.32 -17.77
C GLY A 128 17.21 6.90 -18.32
N LEU A 129 17.13 7.26 -19.61
CA LEU A 129 15.90 7.85 -20.16
C LEU A 129 14.72 6.86 -20.17
N LEU A 130 14.99 5.55 -20.26
CA LEU A 130 13.92 4.56 -20.16
C LEU A 130 13.34 4.46 -18.75
N ASP A 131 14.16 4.67 -17.73
CA ASP A 131 13.70 4.66 -16.34
C ASP A 131 12.74 5.84 -16.12
N GLU A 132 13.12 7.03 -16.59
CA GLU A 132 12.27 8.24 -16.54
C GLU A 132 11.01 8.09 -17.41
N ALA A 133 11.13 7.59 -18.64
CA ALA A 133 10.00 7.47 -19.56
C ALA A 133 8.97 6.41 -19.16
N THR A 134 9.37 5.46 -18.32
CA THR A 134 8.48 4.42 -17.78
C THR A 134 8.14 4.64 -16.31
N GLU A 135 8.59 5.76 -15.72
CA GLU A 135 8.31 6.11 -14.34
C GLU A 135 6.82 6.27 -14.11
N ALA A 136 6.34 5.68 -13.01
CA ALA A 136 5.02 5.89 -12.45
C ALA A 136 4.94 7.34 -11.95
N PHE A 137 4.28 8.19 -12.73
CA PHE A 137 4.28 9.63 -12.48
C PHE A 137 3.79 9.95 -11.07
N GLY A 138 4.56 10.77 -10.36
CA GLY A 138 4.14 11.32 -9.09
C GLY A 138 4.04 10.29 -7.97
N TRP A 139 4.56 9.07 -8.11
CA TRP A 139 4.56 8.04 -7.07
C TRP A 139 5.98 7.66 -6.64
N ARG A 140 6.18 7.43 -5.33
CA ARG A 140 7.40 6.86 -4.76
C ARG A 140 7.08 5.89 -3.64
N GLY A 141 7.87 4.83 -3.56
CA GLY A 141 7.85 3.87 -2.46
C GLY A 141 9.11 4.01 -1.60
N LEU A 142 8.94 3.93 -0.29
CA LEU A 142 10.05 3.87 0.64
C LEU A 142 10.58 2.44 0.71
N VAL A 143 11.88 2.31 0.50
CA VAL A 143 12.55 1.03 0.26
C VAL A 143 13.60 0.81 1.31
N SER A 144 13.65 -0.43 1.82
CA SER A 144 14.77 -0.88 2.64
C SER A 144 15.88 -1.42 1.74
N LEU A 145 17.10 -0.99 2.05
CA LEU A 145 18.34 -1.46 1.42
C LEU A 145 18.96 -2.61 2.22
N ASP A 146 18.36 -2.97 3.36
CA ASP A 146 18.78 -4.12 4.16
C ASP A 146 18.42 -5.43 3.42
N PRO A 147 19.29 -6.47 3.47
CA PRO A 147 19.05 -7.74 2.80
C PRO A 147 17.79 -8.47 3.31
N VAL A 148 17.42 -8.19 4.56
CA VAL A 148 16.20 -8.65 5.19
C VAL A 148 15.50 -7.40 5.74
N PRO A 149 14.50 -6.85 5.02
CA PRO A 149 13.78 -5.71 5.54
C PRO A 149 13.01 -6.12 6.80
N PRO A 150 12.98 -5.26 7.83
CA PRO A 150 12.13 -5.49 8.98
C PRO A 150 10.66 -5.35 8.59
N VAL A 151 9.78 -6.00 9.36
CA VAL A 151 8.36 -5.65 9.36
C VAL A 151 8.19 -4.27 9.98
N VAL A 152 7.13 -3.56 9.59
CA VAL A 152 6.86 -2.18 10.04
C VAL A 152 6.74 -2.06 11.56
N CYS A 153 6.15 -3.06 12.22
CA CYS A 153 6.02 -3.09 13.67
C CYS A 153 7.37 -3.23 14.41
N GLU A 154 8.41 -3.69 13.74
CA GLU A 154 9.77 -3.85 14.29
C GLU A 154 10.71 -2.72 13.82
N LEU A 155 10.24 -1.85 12.93
CA LEU A 155 11.06 -0.82 12.30
C LEU A 155 11.19 0.40 13.21
N GLU A 156 12.38 0.59 13.78
CA GLU A 156 12.74 1.77 14.57
C GLU A 156 12.51 3.05 13.75
N LEU A 157 11.92 4.07 14.39
CA LEU A 157 11.56 5.30 13.72
C LEU A 157 12.76 6.17 13.38
N GLU A 158 13.71 6.33 14.31
CA GLU A 158 14.83 7.27 14.17
C GLU A 158 15.62 7.09 12.87
N PRO A 159 16.01 5.87 12.43
CA PRO A 159 16.80 5.69 11.22
C PRO A 159 16.03 5.98 9.92
N ILE A 160 14.70 5.84 9.92
CA ILE A 160 13.87 5.99 8.71
C ILE A 160 13.22 7.37 8.60
N LEU A 161 13.01 8.06 9.72
CA LEU A 161 12.31 9.32 9.79
C LEU A 161 12.82 10.38 8.78
N PRO A 162 14.14 10.58 8.57
CA PRO A 162 14.61 11.55 7.58
C PRO A 162 14.14 11.25 6.16
N GLU A 163 14.16 9.99 5.74
CA GLU A 163 13.73 9.57 4.40
C GLU A 163 12.21 9.61 4.27
N LEU A 164 11.48 9.26 5.34
CA LEU A 164 10.02 9.41 5.42
C LEU A 164 9.59 10.88 5.21
N LEU A 165 10.21 11.80 5.95
CA LEU A 165 9.92 13.25 5.84
C LEU A 165 10.34 13.81 4.49
N ALA A 166 11.46 13.36 3.93
CA ALA A 166 11.89 13.77 2.60
C ALA A 166 10.92 13.30 1.50
N ALA A 167 10.40 12.07 1.61
CA ALA A 167 9.41 11.54 0.69
C ALA A 167 8.07 12.28 0.78
N LEU A 168 7.59 12.57 2.00
CA LEU A 168 6.40 13.37 2.22
C LEU A 168 6.56 14.79 1.66
N LYS A 169 7.72 15.42 1.93
CA LYS A 169 8.06 16.73 1.37
C LYS A 169 8.03 16.73 -0.15
N TRP A 170 8.65 15.73 -0.77
CA TRP A 170 8.63 15.61 -2.23
C TRP A 170 7.20 15.50 -2.77
N ALA A 171 6.34 14.67 -2.17
CA ALA A 171 4.96 14.49 -2.61
C ALA A 171 4.11 15.76 -2.44
N GLY A 172 4.29 16.46 -1.31
CA GLY A 172 3.63 17.74 -1.05
C GLY A 172 4.05 18.85 -2.00
N ASP A 173 5.35 19.03 -2.20
CA ASP A 173 5.89 20.05 -3.12
C ASP A 173 5.35 19.82 -4.55
N ARG A 174 5.28 18.55 -4.99
CA ARG A 174 4.71 18.18 -6.30
C ARG A 174 3.22 18.44 -6.38
N THR A 175 2.48 18.12 -5.32
CA THR A 175 1.05 18.41 -5.20
C THR A 175 0.77 19.91 -5.32
N VAL A 176 1.50 20.74 -4.57
CA VAL A 176 1.34 22.21 -4.60
C VAL A 176 1.67 22.77 -5.98
N GLN A 177 2.67 22.22 -6.67
CA GLN A 177 3.01 22.63 -8.04
C GLN A 177 1.90 22.34 -9.06
N CYS A 178 1.06 21.33 -8.82
CA CYS A 178 -0.09 21.00 -9.68
C CYS A 178 -1.30 21.94 -9.47
N VAL A 179 -1.29 22.78 -8.43
CA VAL A 179 -2.36 23.75 -8.14
C VAL A 179 -2.03 25.07 -8.82
N GLU A 180 -3.02 25.69 -9.49
CA GLU A 180 -2.86 27.00 -10.12
C GLU A 180 -2.94 28.15 -9.08
N PRO A 181 -2.36 29.33 -9.37
CA PRO A 181 -2.60 30.52 -8.57
C PRO A 181 -4.05 31.05 -8.74
N PRO A 182 -4.66 31.61 -7.69
CA PRO A 182 -4.08 31.90 -6.37
C PRO A 182 -4.10 30.73 -5.37
N GLU A 183 -4.86 29.66 -5.62
CA GLU A 183 -5.10 28.56 -4.68
C GLU A 183 -3.81 27.82 -4.27
N ARG A 184 -2.75 27.90 -5.08
CA ARG A 184 -1.42 27.38 -4.75
C ARG A 184 -0.89 27.85 -3.39
N ILE A 185 -1.16 29.10 -3.00
CA ILE A 185 -0.68 29.65 -1.72
C ILE A 185 -1.35 28.93 -0.56
N GLU A 186 -2.67 28.75 -0.63
CA GLU A 186 -3.44 28.02 0.38
C GLU A 186 -3.03 26.55 0.43
N ALA A 187 -2.82 25.91 -0.73
CA ALA A 187 -2.31 24.55 -0.81
C ALA A 187 -0.94 24.41 -0.12
N GLY A 188 -0.06 25.40 -0.28
CA GLY A 188 1.22 25.48 0.43
C GLY A 188 1.05 25.52 1.95
N HIS A 189 0.18 26.40 2.45
CA HIS A 189 -0.10 26.48 3.90
C HIS A 189 -0.69 25.18 4.45
N LYS A 190 -1.58 24.53 3.69
CA LYS A 190 -2.13 23.22 4.07
C LYS A 190 -1.08 22.12 4.09
N PHE A 191 -0.12 22.17 3.18
CA PHE A 191 1.00 21.24 3.21
C PHE A 191 1.92 21.48 4.42
N ASP A 192 2.20 22.74 4.77
CA ASP A 192 2.97 23.08 5.97
C ASP A 192 2.26 22.60 7.26
N GLU A 193 0.93 22.73 7.32
CA GLU A 193 0.10 22.18 8.40
C GLU A 193 0.25 20.65 8.52
N LEU A 194 0.15 19.92 7.40
CA LEU A 194 0.35 18.47 7.35
C LEU A 194 1.77 18.06 7.82
N MET A 195 2.80 18.75 7.33
CA MET A 195 4.18 18.49 7.75
C MET A 195 4.37 18.71 9.26
N SER A 196 3.77 19.78 9.80
CA SER A 196 3.82 20.09 11.23
C SER A 196 3.16 19.00 12.08
N ILE A 197 2.01 18.47 11.64
CA ILE A 197 1.33 17.32 12.29
C ILE A 197 2.29 16.13 12.35
N VAL A 198 2.89 15.75 11.22
CA VAL A 198 3.79 14.58 11.14
C VAL A 198 5.03 14.77 12.02
N GLN A 199 5.66 15.94 11.97
CA GLN A 199 6.86 16.23 12.76
C GLN A 199 6.58 16.27 14.26
N THR A 200 5.44 16.84 14.66
CA THR A 200 5.05 16.92 16.07
C THR A 200 4.75 15.53 16.63
N THR A 201 4.04 14.68 15.88
CA THR A 201 3.82 13.29 16.30
C THR A 201 5.14 12.52 16.34
N ALA A 202 6.04 12.70 15.38
CA ALA A 202 7.35 12.05 15.39
C ALA A 202 8.27 12.51 16.54
N ALA A 203 8.05 13.70 17.07
CA ALA A 203 8.78 14.23 18.24
C ALA A 203 8.21 13.77 19.60
N SER A 204 7.10 13.02 19.59
CA SER A 204 6.51 12.43 20.79
C SER A 204 7.21 11.11 21.19
N ASP A 205 6.70 10.40 22.20
CA ASP A 205 7.26 9.13 22.69
C ASP A 205 6.88 7.93 21.78
N VAL A 206 7.10 8.09 20.47
CA VAL A 206 6.91 7.03 19.45
C VAL A 206 8.25 6.39 19.12
N ARG A 207 8.30 5.05 19.09
CA ARG A 207 9.56 4.30 18.94
C ARG A 207 9.69 3.65 17.57
N THR A 208 8.58 3.18 17.01
CA THR A 208 8.53 2.47 15.74
C THR A 208 7.74 3.24 14.69
N LEU A 209 7.90 2.87 13.41
CA LEU A 209 7.09 3.41 12.33
C LEU A 209 5.58 3.11 12.55
N ALA A 210 5.27 1.92 13.08
CA ALA A 210 3.90 1.55 13.45
C ALA A 210 3.32 2.46 14.55
N ASP A 211 4.14 2.87 15.53
CA ASP A 211 3.73 3.83 16.56
C ASP A 211 3.40 5.18 15.95
N LEU A 212 4.30 5.72 15.13
CA LEU A 212 4.07 6.99 14.44
C LEU A 212 2.77 6.95 13.63
N TYR A 213 2.56 5.89 12.84
CA TYR A 213 1.37 5.76 12.01
C TYR A 213 0.09 5.64 12.83
N ALA A 214 0.08 4.87 13.91
CA ALA A 214 -1.09 4.72 14.76
C ALA A 214 -1.48 6.06 15.42
N GLU A 215 -0.49 6.81 15.92
CA GLU A 215 -0.71 8.13 16.52
C GLU A 215 -1.11 9.21 15.50
N LEU A 216 -0.71 9.05 14.22
CA LEU A 216 -1.07 9.99 13.16
C LEU A 216 -2.49 9.85 12.66
N LEU A 217 -3.03 8.63 12.60
CA LEU A 217 -4.31 8.34 11.96
C LEU A 217 -5.44 9.30 12.36
N PRO A 218 -5.71 9.59 13.65
CA PRO A 218 -6.79 10.50 14.05
C PRO A 218 -6.62 11.92 13.49
N SER A 219 -5.38 12.44 13.53
CA SER A 219 -5.04 13.78 13.04
C SER A 219 -5.14 13.84 11.51
N LEU A 220 -4.68 12.81 10.81
CA LEU A 220 -4.76 12.75 9.34
C LEU A 220 -6.20 12.63 8.84
N TYR A 221 -7.04 11.84 9.52
CA TYR A 221 -8.46 11.76 9.19
C TYR A 221 -9.14 13.12 9.38
N SER A 222 -8.85 13.80 10.48
CA SER A 222 -9.43 15.12 10.77
C SER A 222 -8.91 16.19 9.80
N PHE A 223 -7.64 16.12 9.42
CA PHE A 223 -7.04 16.99 8.42
C PHE A 223 -7.69 16.81 7.04
N ALA A 224 -7.82 15.56 6.58
CA ALA A 224 -8.38 15.25 5.26
C ALA A 224 -9.88 15.58 5.16
N SER A 225 -10.63 15.42 6.25
CA SER A 225 -12.07 15.71 6.28
C SER A 225 -12.40 17.17 6.59
N GLY A 226 -11.44 17.93 7.12
CA GLY A 226 -11.66 19.28 7.62
C GLY A 226 -12.53 19.34 8.88
N ALA A 227 -12.79 18.20 9.54
CA ALA A 227 -13.63 18.10 10.73
C ALA A 227 -13.16 16.98 11.67
N HIS A 228 -13.51 17.07 12.96
CA HIS A 228 -13.20 15.99 13.89
C HIS A 228 -13.89 14.69 13.45
N THR A 229 -13.10 13.63 13.32
CA THR A 229 -13.55 12.34 12.84
C THR A 229 -13.34 11.27 13.90
N GLU A 230 -14.43 10.66 14.39
CA GLU A 230 -14.35 9.64 15.44
C GLU A 230 -13.98 8.28 14.82
N ILE A 231 -12.78 7.77 15.15
CA ILE A 231 -12.26 6.49 14.69
C ILE A 231 -11.66 5.69 15.86
N GLU A 232 -11.69 4.37 15.76
CA GLU A 232 -10.94 3.48 16.64
C GLU A 232 -9.63 3.10 15.93
N VAL A 233 -8.48 3.33 16.58
CA VAL A 233 -7.17 2.99 16.01
C VAL A 233 -6.78 1.58 16.41
N THR A 234 -6.17 0.83 15.48
CA THR A 234 -5.64 -0.50 15.75
C THR A 234 -4.40 -0.80 14.90
N ARG A 235 -3.84 -2.00 15.07
CA ARG A 235 -2.71 -2.52 14.28
C ARG A 235 -2.97 -3.95 13.87
N THR A 236 -2.41 -4.38 12.74
CA THR A 236 -2.52 -5.78 12.34
C THR A 236 -1.83 -6.72 13.32
N SER A 237 -0.72 -6.29 13.95
CA SER A 237 -0.07 -7.04 15.03
C SER A 237 -1.03 -7.39 16.16
N ASP A 238 -1.93 -6.46 16.51
CA ASP A 238 -2.85 -6.59 17.63
C ASP A 238 -4.09 -7.39 17.24
N LEU A 239 -4.61 -7.12 16.03
CA LEU A 239 -5.78 -7.81 15.50
C LEU A 239 -5.52 -9.29 15.20
N LEU A 240 -4.33 -9.59 14.69
CA LEU A 240 -3.95 -10.92 14.18
C LEU A 240 -3.01 -11.67 15.12
N GLN A 241 -2.75 -11.14 16.32
CA GLN A 241 -1.96 -11.84 17.32
C GLN A 241 -2.57 -13.21 17.62
N PHE A 242 -1.86 -14.29 17.31
CA PHE A 242 -2.28 -15.65 17.58
C PHE A 242 -1.43 -16.26 18.70
N ASN A 243 -2.03 -16.42 19.88
CA ASN A 243 -1.39 -17.00 21.06
C ASN A 243 -2.43 -17.77 21.90
N THR A 244 -2.01 -18.32 23.04
CA THR A 244 -2.88 -19.11 23.94
C THR A 244 -4.10 -18.34 24.48
N HIS A 245 -4.05 -17.00 24.49
CA HIS A 245 -5.16 -16.16 24.94
C HIS A 245 -6.10 -15.75 23.81
N THR A 246 -5.60 -15.69 22.57
CA THR A 246 -6.37 -15.19 21.42
C THR A 246 -6.82 -16.29 20.47
N CYS A 247 -6.27 -17.51 20.56
CA CYS A 247 -6.53 -18.59 19.62
C CYS A 247 -8.00 -19.01 19.51
N GLY A 248 -8.80 -18.78 20.55
CA GLY A 248 -10.25 -19.05 20.56
C GLY A 248 -11.11 -17.98 19.90
N ARG A 249 -10.54 -16.88 19.37
CA ARG A 249 -11.33 -15.82 18.72
C ARG A 249 -11.90 -16.32 17.38
N PRO A 250 -13.13 -15.91 16.98
CA PRO A 250 -13.78 -16.37 15.75
C PRO A 250 -12.93 -16.22 14.47
N ARG A 251 -12.14 -15.15 14.38
CA ARG A 251 -11.24 -14.89 13.23
C ARG A 251 -10.16 -15.97 13.03
N PHE A 252 -9.83 -16.76 14.06
CA PHE A 252 -8.86 -17.84 13.98
C PHE A 252 -9.48 -19.23 13.83
N GLU A 253 -10.81 -19.34 13.74
CA GLU A 253 -11.49 -20.63 13.53
C GLU A 253 -10.98 -21.36 12.27
N VAL A 254 -10.58 -20.59 11.24
CA VAL A 254 -9.98 -21.15 10.02
C VAL A 254 -8.70 -21.92 10.31
N LEU A 255 -7.91 -21.51 11.31
CA LEU A 255 -6.71 -22.23 11.73
C LEU A 255 -7.04 -23.56 12.37
N GLY A 256 -8.20 -23.69 13.03
CA GLY A 256 -8.71 -24.96 13.54
C GLY A 256 -8.79 -26.04 12.46
N ALA A 257 -9.06 -25.67 11.20
CA ALA A 257 -9.05 -26.63 10.08
C ALA A 257 -7.65 -27.18 9.74
N PHE A 258 -6.58 -26.46 10.12
CA PHE A 258 -5.19 -26.86 9.91
C PHE A 258 -4.54 -27.47 11.15
N LEU A 259 -5.03 -27.11 12.35
CA LEU A 259 -4.50 -27.55 13.64
C LEU A 259 -5.15 -28.85 14.13
N ASP A 260 -6.39 -29.15 13.71
CA ASP A 260 -7.03 -30.45 13.95
C ASP A 260 -6.33 -31.53 13.09
N PRO A 261 -5.71 -32.56 13.69
CA PRO A 261 -4.98 -33.60 12.96
C PRO A 261 -5.79 -34.30 11.86
N GLU A 262 -7.10 -34.50 12.06
CA GLU A 262 -7.96 -35.15 11.07
C GLU A 262 -8.29 -34.21 9.89
N ARG A 263 -8.52 -32.92 10.17
CA ARG A 263 -8.80 -31.91 9.14
C ARG A 263 -7.53 -31.47 8.41
N SER A 264 -6.40 -31.44 9.09
CA SER A 264 -5.09 -31.11 8.53
C SER A 264 -4.68 -32.09 7.42
N ALA A 265 -4.94 -33.39 7.61
CA ALA A 265 -4.72 -34.40 6.58
C ALA A 265 -5.60 -34.17 5.33
N LEU A 266 -6.82 -33.68 5.51
CA LEU A 266 -7.74 -33.35 4.43
C LEU A 266 -7.30 -32.09 3.68
N ALA A 267 -6.87 -31.05 4.41
CA ALA A 267 -6.31 -29.82 3.86
C ALA A 267 -5.04 -30.11 3.05
N ALA A 268 -4.08 -30.86 3.61
CA ALA A 268 -2.83 -31.24 2.95
C ALA A 268 -3.06 -32.01 1.63
N ARG A 269 -4.04 -32.93 1.60
CA ARG A 269 -4.44 -33.67 0.38
C ARG A 269 -4.99 -32.74 -0.71
N ARG A 270 -5.74 -31.70 -0.34
CA ARG A 270 -6.27 -30.70 -1.30
C ARG A 270 -5.18 -29.79 -1.86
N THR A 271 -4.20 -29.38 -1.04
CA THR A 271 -3.06 -28.57 -1.49
C THR A 271 -2.14 -29.35 -2.43
N THR A 272 -1.89 -30.64 -2.15
CA THR A 272 -1.13 -31.52 -3.04
C THR A 272 -1.88 -31.87 -4.34
N ALA A 273 -3.20 -32.02 -4.30
CA ALA A 273 -4.01 -32.19 -5.50
C ALA A 273 -3.96 -30.95 -6.41
N ARG A 274 -4.03 -29.74 -5.83
CA ARG A 274 -3.88 -28.48 -6.57
C ARG A 274 -2.48 -28.30 -7.16
N SER A 275 -1.41 -28.63 -6.42
CA SER A 275 -0.04 -28.50 -6.94
C SER A 275 0.26 -29.50 -8.07
N LYS A 276 -0.31 -30.72 -8.02
CA LYS A 276 -0.26 -31.69 -9.11
C LYS A 276 -1.06 -31.25 -10.32
N ALA A 277 -2.24 -30.65 -10.14
CA ALA A 277 -3.04 -30.09 -11.23
C ALA A 277 -2.33 -28.92 -11.93
N GLN A 278 -1.68 -28.02 -11.18
CA GLN A 278 -0.88 -26.90 -11.71
C GLN A 278 0.39 -27.34 -12.44
N LYS A 279 1.03 -28.43 -11.98
CA LYS A 279 2.17 -29.05 -12.69
C LYS A 279 1.72 -29.78 -13.97
N SER A 280 0.57 -30.45 -13.93
CA SER A 280 -0.02 -31.12 -15.10
C SER A 280 -0.34 -30.13 -16.22
N THR A 281 -0.96 -28.98 -15.90
CA THR A 281 -1.27 -27.93 -16.89
C THR A 281 -0.02 -27.26 -17.47
N ARG A 282 1.06 -27.10 -16.68
CA ARG A 282 2.36 -26.64 -17.21
C ARG A 282 3.05 -27.67 -18.14
N SER A 283 2.90 -28.97 -17.87
CA SER A 283 3.50 -30.03 -18.72
C SER A 283 2.78 -30.23 -20.05
N THR A 284 1.48 -29.95 -20.12
CA THR A 284 0.69 -30.05 -21.37
C THR A 284 0.93 -28.90 -22.35
N VAL A 285 1.43 -27.75 -21.88
CA VAL A 285 1.74 -26.60 -22.75
C VAL A 285 3.14 -26.71 -23.38
N SER A 286 4.08 -27.46 -22.77
CA SER A 286 5.41 -27.70 -23.35
C SER A 286 5.49 -28.90 -24.31
N GLY A 287 4.36 -29.60 -24.58
CA GLY A 287 4.32 -30.86 -25.35
C GLY A 287 3.79 -30.77 -26.78
N ARG A 288 3.23 -29.63 -27.22
CA ARG A 288 2.73 -29.44 -28.60
C ARG A 288 3.68 -28.56 -29.40
N GLY A 289 4.79 -29.12 -29.84
CA GLY A 289 5.75 -28.38 -30.65
C GLY A 289 6.86 -29.25 -31.21
N ARG A 290 6.54 -30.39 -31.83
CA ARG A 290 7.42 -31.12 -32.76
C ARG A 290 6.64 -32.18 -33.52
N SER A 291 6.11 -31.80 -34.68
CA SER A 291 5.94 -32.72 -35.80
C SER A 291 6.40 -32.01 -37.08
N ARG A 292 7.21 -32.74 -37.85
CA ARG A 292 7.91 -32.34 -39.07
C ARG A 292 6.98 -32.33 -40.29
N SER A 293 7.29 -31.47 -41.26
CA SER A 293 7.31 -31.79 -42.71
C SER A 293 8.20 -30.71 -43.37
N THR A 294 9.35 -30.94 -44.01
CA THR A 294 9.62 -31.73 -45.23
C THR A 294 8.45 -31.71 -46.20
N PHE A 295 8.30 -30.63 -46.97
CA PHE A 295 8.66 -30.54 -48.39
C PHE A 295 8.80 -29.06 -48.77
#